data_AF-A0A6I3WUJ0-F1
#
_entry.id   AF-A0A6I3WUJ0-F1
#
_cell.length_a   1.000
_cell.length_b   1.000
_cell.length_c   1.000
_cell.angle_alpha   90.00
_cell.angle_beta   90.00
_cell.angle_gamma   90.00
#
_symmetry.space_group_name_H-M   'P 1'
#
loop_
_entity.id
_entity.type
_entity.pdbx_description
1 polymer ?
#
loop_
_entity_poly.entity_id
_entity_poly.type
_entity_poly.pdbx_seq_one_letter_code
_entity_poly.pdbx_strand_id
1 'polypeptide(L)'
;PASGKLLSALTTCGPGESWLVEPTKLDKSGQLWTPGVRDGVAAGSEFHLTEYFGPILGLMTARTLDEAIGMVNAIDYGLTSGLHSLSSGEIERWLDTVDGGNLYVNRGTTGAIVQRQPFGGWKKSSVGAGAKAGGPNYLFGLGSWVDAETRARGADVTVERVQALIAALPDFDTVTVSGQAWLTRAARFDEVTWHNEFGAARDVSNVGVERNVFRYRRFPEPVIVRFSDGAEPTEFLRVLLAAFRAGNIPLVSASAWLENKIVRSLGELGVSVEIQTEHEWREDLGRREKELSGRRIRLVGGSPAAIMMATGGRPDLAIWSGPVVTAGRIEMLPFLREQAVSITAHRFGTPNHLTDDIEMGLLS
;
A
#
# COMPACT_ATOMS: atom_id res chain seq x y z
N PRO A 1 -20.12 -7.80 27.03
CA PRO A 1 -19.27 -7.84 28.25
C PRO A 1 -17.83 -8.17 27.84
N ALA A 2 -16.83 -7.67 28.56
CA ALA A 2 -15.43 -8.01 28.26
C ALA A 2 -15.21 -9.53 28.41
N SER A 3 -14.56 -10.14 27.43
CA SER A 3 -14.25 -11.59 27.40
C SER A 3 -12.96 -11.85 26.62
N GLY A 4 -12.42 -13.07 26.75
CA GLY A 4 -11.23 -13.51 26.02
C GLY A 4 -10.05 -12.57 26.22
N LYS A 5 -9.39 -12.19 25.12
CA LYS A 5 -8.22 -11.32 25.11
C LYS A 5 -8.46 -9.98 25.82
N LEU A 6 -9.63 -9.35 25.62
CA LEU A 6 -9.92 -8.04 26.23
C LEU A 6 -10.06 -8.16 27.75
N LEU A 7 -10.73 -9.20 28.24
CA LEU A 7 -10.84 -9.40 29.69
C LEU A 7 -9.46 -9.63 30.32
N SER A 8 -8.62 -10.47 29.69
CA SER A 8 -7.22 -10.66 30.11
C SER A 8 -6.49 -9.32 30.17
N ALA A 9 -6.57 -8.53 29.09
CA ALA A 9 -5.94 -7.21 29.04
C ALA A 9 -6.47 -6.25 30.13
N LEU A 10 -7.71 -6.36 30.57
CA LEU A 10 -8.24 -5.48 31.62
C LEU A 10 -7.88 -5.93 33.04
N THR A 11 -7.39 -7.16 33.23
CA THR A 11 -7.21 -7.74 34.57
C THR A 11 -5.81 -8.25 34.89
N THR A 12 -4.93 -8.47 33.91
CA THR A 12 -3.60 -9.08 34.14
C THR A 12 -2.47 -8.36 33.43
N CYS A 13 -1.41 -7.96 34.14
CA CYS A 13 -0.19 -7.42 33.52
C CYS A 13 0.72 -8.53 33.00
N GLY A 14 1.45 -8.26 31.90
CA GLY A 14 2.52 -9.12 31.41
C GLY A 14 3.79 -9.05 32.28
N PRO A 15 4.80 -9.92 32.02
CA PRO A 15 6.07 -9.88 32.73
C PRO A 15 6.76 -8.51 32.62
N GLY A 16 7.12 -7.91 33.75
CA GLY A 16 7.75 -6.58 33.82
C GLY A 16 6.79 -5.40 33.65
N GLU A 17 5.51 -5.65 33.33
CA GLU A 17 4.49 -4.61 33.23
C GLU A 17 3.86 -4.32 34.59
N SER A 18 3.41 -3.08 34.78
CA SER A 18 2.67 -2.67 35.99
C SER A 18 1.54 -1.69 35.65
N TRP A 19 0.55 -1.59 36.52
CA TRP A 19 -0.54 -0.62 36.36
C TRP A 19 -0.13 0.75 36.90
N LEU A 20 -0.12 1.77 36.05
CA LEU A 20 -0.17 3.17 36.50
C LEU A 20 -1.60 3.56 36.84
N VAL A 21 -2.55 3.04 36.07
CA VAL A 21 -4.00 3.14 36.34
C VAL A 21 -4.59 1.76 36.10
N GLU A 22 -5.15 1.15 37.14
CA GLU A 22 -5.74 -0.18 37.06
C GLU A 22 -7.22 -0.10 36.64
N PRO A 23 -7.64 -0.80 35.57
CA PRO A 23 -9.05 -0.89 35.20
C PRO A 23 -9.92 -1.49 36.30
N THR A 24 -11.09 -0.91 36.53
CA THR A 24 -12.08 -1.42 37.47
C THR A 24 -13.40 -1.67 36.75
N LYS A 25 -13.99 -2.84 36.99
CA LYS A 25 -15.34 -3.17 36.55
C LYS A 25 -16.37 -2.39 37.38
N LEU A 26 -17.19 -1.58 36.72
CA LEU A 26 -18.09 -0.64 37.39
C LEU A 26 -19.48 -1.20 37.68
N ASP A 27 -19.87 -2.29 37.01
CA ASP A 27 -21.21 -2.84 37.12
C ASP A 27 -21.22 -4.37 37.15
N LYS A 28 -22.37 -4.97 37.48
CA LYS A 28 -22.52 -6.44 37.49
C LYS A 28 -22.54 -7.03 36.07
N SER A 29 -22.91 -6.24 35.06
CA SER A 29 -22.99 -6.70 33.67
C SER A 29 -21.62 -6.97 33.05
N GLY A 30 -20.57 -6.30 33.55
CA GLY A 30 -19.21 -6.38 33.02
C GLY A 30 -19.02 -5.67 31.68
N GLN A 31 -19.94 -4.75 31.35
CA GLN A 31 -19.84 -3.88 30.18
C GLN A 31 -19.16 -2.56 30.51
N LEU A 32 -19.27 -2.08 31.76
CA LEU A 32 -18.70 -0.81 32.18
C LEU A 32 -17.36 -1.02 32.88
N TRP A 33 -16.32 -0.39 32.35
CA TRP A 33 -14.95 -0.43 32.87
C TRP A 33 -14.34 0.97 32.88
N THR A 34 -13.56 1.27 33.92
CA THR A 34 -12.66 2.45 33.90
C THR A 34 -11.49 2.21 32.96
N PRO A 35 -10.81 3.25 32.46
CA PRO A 35 -9.61 3.07 31.66
C PRO A 35 -8.44 2.49 32.45
N GLY A 36 -7.51 1.84 31.75
CA GLY A 36 -6.23 1.40 32.30
C GLY A 36 -5.02 1.93 31.55
N VAL A 37 -3.91 2.07 32.27
CA VAL A 37 -2.61 2.44 31.71
C VAL A 37 -1.55 1.48 32.26
N ARG A 38 -0.92 0.73 31.37
CA ARG A 38 0.22 -0.13 31.70
C ARG A 38 1.52 0.59 31.42
N ASP A 39 2.47 0.46 32.34
CA ASP A 39 3.86 0.84 32.12
C ASP A 39 4.73 -0.40 31.93
N GLY A 40 5.86 -0.24 31.25
CA GLY A 40 6.84 -1.29 31.03
C GLY A 40 6.46 -2.30 29.94
N VAL A 41 5.57 -1.95 29.00
CA VAL A 41 5.24 -2.83 27.87
C VAL A 41 6.50 -3.03 27.01
N ALA A 42 6.94 -4.27 26.91
CA ALA A 42 8.17 -4.61 26.19
C ALA A 42 7.90 -4.81 24.69
N ALA A 43 8.86 -4.43 23.85
CA ALA A 43 8.82 -4.73 22.42
C ALA A 43 8.71 -6.25 22.20
N GLY A 44 7.72 -6.66 21.41
CA GLY A 44 7.41 -8.06 21.12
C GLY A 44 6.61 -8.79 22.19
N SER A 45 6.20 -8.11 23.28
CA SER A 45 5.26 -8.71 24.25
C SER A 45 3.89 -8.96 23.61
N GLU A 46 3.07 -9.79 24.26
CA GLU A 46 1.68 -10.02 23.82
C GLU A 46 0.91 -8.71 23.70
N PHE A 47 1.08 -7.79 24.67
CA PHE A 47 0.35 -6.53 24.70
C PHE A 47 0.75 -5.60 23.54
N HIS A 48 2.03 -5.62 23.15
CA HIS A 48 2.52 -4.87 22.00
C HIS A 48 1.94 -5.37 20.67
N LEU A 49 1.79 -6.68 20.50
CA LEU A 49 1.42 -7.31 19.23
C LEU A 49 -0.06 -7.63 19.08
N THR A 50 -0.87 -7.39 20.12
CA THR A 50 -2.30 -7.77 20.14
C THR A 50 -3.20 -6.55 20.31
N GLU A 51 -4.13 -6.37 19.37
CA GLU A 51 -5.21 -5.39 19.53
C GLU A 51 -6.29 -5.94 20.48
N TYR A 52 -6.58 -5.25 21.58
CA TYR A 52 -7.62 -5.67 22.55
C TYR A 52 -8.97 -4.97 22.38
N PHE A 53 -9.04 -3.87 21.63
CA PHE A 53 -10.28 -3.15 21.32
C PHE A 53 -11.08 -2.72 22.57
N GLY A 54 -10.39 -2.08 23.53
CA GLY A 54 -10.98 -1.62 24.79
C GLY A 54 -10.21 -0.45 25.42
N PRO A 55 -10.64 0.04 26.60
CA PRO A 55 -10.15 1.27 27.20
C PRO A 55 -8.81 1.05 27.93
N ILE A 56 -7.78 0.61 27.21
CA ILE A 56 -6.48 0.31 27.78
C ILE A 56 -5.35 0.85 26.92
N LEU A 57 -4.38 1.49 27.57
CA LEU A 57 -3.18 2.05 26.95
C LEU A 57 -1.93 1.33 27.50
N GLY A 58 -0.98 1.01 26.64
CA GLY A 58 0.35 0.53 27.03
C GLY A 58 1.41 1.59 26.75
N LEU A 59 2.30 1.81 27.71
CA LEU A 59 3.47 2.66 27.56
C LEU A 59 4.70 1.79 27.30
N MET A 60 5.40 2.13 26.22
CA MET A 60 6.67 1.53 25.83
C MET A 60 7.74 2.61 25.86
N THR A 61 8.96 2.25 26.25
CA THR A 61 10.09 3.16 26.26
C THR A 61 11.10 2.75 25.20
N ALA A 62 11.46 3.68 24.33
CA ALA A 62 12.52 3.54 23.34
C ALA A 62 13.60 4.59 23.60
N ARG A 63 14.87 4.28 23.30
CA ARG A 63 16.00 5.21 23.51
C ARG A 63 16.16 6.20 22.36
N THR A 64 15.68 5.86 21.17
CA THR A 64 15.77 6.69 19.98
C THR A 64 14.46 6.65 19.20
N LEU A 65 14.27 7.64 18.31
CA LEU A 65 13.13 7.67 17.39
C LEU A 65 13.10 6.44 16.47
N ASP A 66 14.26 6.01 15.95
CA ASP A 66 14.34 4.83 15.08
C ASP A 66 13.93 3.55 15.81
N GLU A 67 14.29 3.41 17.08
CA GLU A 67 13.86 2.29 17.91
C GLU A 67 12.34 2.32 18.10
N ALA A 68 11.76 3.50 18.38
CA ALA A 68 10.30 3.66 18.51
C ALA A 68 9.55 3.34 17.20
N ILE A 69 10.07 3.78 16.05
CA ILE A 69 9.53 3.46 14.73
C ILE A 69 9.61 1.95 14.47
N GLY A 70 10.72 1.32 14.84
CA GLY A 70 10.90 -0.13 14.76
C GLY A 70 9.85 -0.90 15.56
N MET A 71 9.52 -0.45 16.77
CA MET A 71 8.43 -1.03 17.57
C MET A 71 7.09 -0.91 16.85
N VAL A 72 6.71 0.29 16.40
CA VAL A 72 5.46 0.52 15.65
C VAL A 72 5.37 -0.36 14.40
N ASN A 73 6.45 -0.46 13.63
CA ASN A 73 6.47 -1.21 12.38
C ASN A 73 6.47 -2.72 12.58
N ALA A 74 6.88 -3.22 13.74
CA ALA A 74 6.85 -4.65 14.06
C ALA A 74 5.41 -5.20 14.26
N ILE A 75 4.43 -4.31 14.43
CA ILE A 75 3.03 -4.70 14.52
C ILE A 75 2.54 -5.12 13.12
N ASP A 76 1.76 -6.21 13.07
CA ASP A 76 1.15 -6.77 11.86
C ASP A 76 0.10 -5.84 11.20
N TYR A 77 -0.17 -4.70 11.83
CA TYR A 77 -1.18 -3.71 11.45
C TYR A 77 -0.51 -2.40 11.08
N GLY A 78 -1.18 -1.58 10.28
CA GLY A 78 -0.67 -0.29 9.83
C GLY A 78 -1.82 0.67 9.54
N LEU A 79 -2.73 0.84 10.50
CA LEU A 79 -3.94 1.66 10.33
C LEU A 79 -3.65 3.14 10.55
N THR A 80 -3.50 3.54 11.82
CA THR A 80 -3.16 4.92 12.22
C THR A 80 -1.86 4.94 13.01
N SER A 81 -1.10 6.02 12.90
CA SER A 81 0.07 6.28 13.74
C SER A 81 0.25 7.77 13.97
N GLY A 82 0.80 8.15 15.12
CA GLY A 82 0.96 9.55 15.52
C GLY A 82 2.37 9.84 16.01
N LEU A 83 2.91 11.01 15.64
CA LEU A 83 4.13 11.56 16.21
C LEU A 83 3.84 12.91 16.88
N HIS A 84 4.30 13.09 18.11
CA HIS A 84 4.37 14.40 18.75
C HIS A 84 5.83 14.83 18.82
N SER A 85 6.23 15.76 17.95
CA SER A 85 7.57 16.34 17.91
C SER A 85 7.52 17.74 17.29
N LEU A 86 8.42 18.62 17.73
CA LEU A 86 8.63 19.94 17.14
C LEU A 86 9.93 20.00 16.30
N SER A 87 10.61 18.87 16.13
CA SER A 87 11.80 18.76 15.28
C SER A 87 11.38 18.38 13.86
N SER A 88 11.69 19.23 12.88
CA SER A 88 11.41 18.95 11.46
C SER A 88 12.08 17.66 10.99
N GLY A 89 13.34 17.44 11.38
CA GLY A 89 14.09 16.24 11.00
C GLY A 89 13.52 14.95 11.62
N GLU A 90 12.95 15.00 12.83
CA GLU A 90 12.25 13.84 13.42
C GLU A 90 10.94 13.56 12.69
N ILE A 91 10.19 14.62 12.32
CA ILE A 91 8.94 14.50 11.58
C ILE A 91 9.21 13.89 10.20
N GLU A 92 10.20 14.40 9.47
CA GLU A 92 10.61 13.89 8.16
C GLU A 92 11.03 12.41 8.25
N ARG A 93 11.95 12.10 9.17
CA ARG A 93 12.41 10.72 9.41
C ARG A 93 11.25 9.77 9.68
N TRP A 94 10.32 10.18 10.54
CA TRP A 94 9.15 9.38 10.89
C TRP A 94 8.21 9.21 9.70
N LEU A 95 7.87 10.29 8.99
CA LEU A 95 6.99 10.24 7.82
C LEU A 95 7.52 9.34 6.70
N ASP A 96 8.83 9.20 6.58
CA ASP A 96 9.44 8.35 5.56
C ASP A 96 9.52 6.88 5.91
N THR A 97 9.55 6.55 7.20
CA THR A 97 9.86 5.19 7.65
C THR A 97 8.77 4.50 8.44
N VAL A 98 7.79 5.22 8.98
CA VAL A 98 6.66 4.61 9.67
C VAL A 98 5.71 3.92 8.67
N ASP A 99 5.32 2.69 8.98
CA ASP A 99 4.27 1.98 8.27
C ASP A 99 2.90 2.33 8.88
N GLY A 100 2.11 3.08 8.13
CA GLY A 100 0.74 3.38 8.49
C GLY A 100 0.00 4.05 7.34
N GLY A 101 -1.28 3.70 7.15
CA GLY A 101 -2.09 4.33 6.12
C GLY A 101 -2.49 5.77 6.47
N ASN A 102 -2.72 6.06 7.76
CA ASN A 102 -3.11 7.38 8.25
C ASN A 102 -2.11 7.87 9.30
N LEU A 103 -1.37 8.93 8.97
CA LEU A 103 -0.33 9.49 9.81
C LEU A 103 -0.75 10.85 10.36
N TYR A 104 -0.46 11.09 11.63
CA TYR A 104 -0.86 12.29 12.34
C TYR A 104 0.34 12.91 13.06
N VAL A 105 0.58 14.20 12.87
CA VAL A 105 1.69 14.91 13.51
C VAL A 105 1.14 16.02 14.40
N ASN A 106 1.50 15.97 15.68
CA ASN A 106 1.11 16.93 16.72
C ASN A 106 -0.41 17.03 16.98
N ARG A 107 -1.14 15.93 16.77
CA ARG A 107 -2.58 15.82 17.00
C ARG A 107 -2.99 14.37 17.31
N GLY A 108 -4.25 14.19 17.75
CA GLY A 108 -4.83 12.85 17.92
C GLY A 108 -4.94 12.06 16.61
N THR A 109 -4.96 10.73 16.73
CA THR A 109 -4.93 9.77 15.61
C THR A 109 -6.31 9.23 15.20
N THR A 110 -7.39 9.73 15.81
CA THR A 110 -8.77 9.32 15.54
C THR A 110 -9.58 10.49 14.97
N GLY A 111 -10.83 10.23 14.55
CA GLY A 111 -11.71 11.27 14.03
C GLY A 111 -11.35 11.72 12.61
N ALA A 112 -10.95 10.78 11.75
CA ALA A 112 -10.68 11.06 10.34
C ALA A 112 -11.92 11.66 9.64
N ILE A 113 -11.70 12.78 8.95
CA ILE A 113 -12.74 13.50 8.20
C ILE A 113 -12.60 13.11 6.71
N VAL A 114 -13.74 12.80 6.07
CA VAL A 114 -13.81 12.48 4.63
C VAL A 114 -13.06 13.54 3.82
N GLN A 115 -12.37 13.09 2.76
CA GLN A 115 -11.48 13.88 1.91
C GLN A 115 -10.23 14.44 2.61
N ARG A 116 -10.32 14.98 3.83
CA ARG A 116 -9.15 15.54 4.54
C ARG A 116 -8.18 14.44 4.96
N GLN A 117 -8.68 13.39 5.60
CA GLN A 117 -7.88 12.23 5.96
C GLN A 117 -8.55 10.95 5.45
N PRO A 118 -8.52 10.67 4.12
CA PRO A 118 -9.05 9.43 3.58
C PRO A 118 -8.54 8.23 4.39
N PHE A 119 -9.46 7.36 4.79
CA PHE A 119 -9.21 6.41 5.88
C PHE A 119 -9.03 5.00 5.35
N GLY A 120 -7.96 4.35 5.80
CA GLY A 120 -7.63 2.97 5.43
C GLY A 120 -6.18 2.66 5.77
N GLY A 121 -5.92 1.43 6.23
CA GLY A 121 -4.60 1.01 6.68
C GLY A 121 -3.81 0.20 5.67
N TRP A 122 -2.63 -0.21 6.08
CA TRP A 122 -1.78 -1.18 5.39
C TRP A 122 -1.67 -2.49 6.20
N LYS A 123 -0.94 -3.48 5.68
CA LYS A 123 -0.75 -4.79 6.32
C LYS A 123 -2.11 -5.44 6.63
N LYS A 124 -2.27 -6.07 7.80
CA LYS A 124 -3.54 -6.71 8.21
C LYS A 124 -4.67 -5.73 8.54
N SER A 125 -4.44 -4.41 8.44
CA SER A 125 -5.49 -3.40 8.61
C SER A 125 -6.33 -3.17 7.36
N SER A 126 -6.05 -3.87 6.26
CA SER A 126 -6.82 -3.80 5.03
C SER A 126 -6.88 -5.16 4.34
N VAL A 127 -7.92 -5.37 3.55
CA VAL A 127 -8.15 -6.54 2.71
C VAL A 127 -8.43 -6.04 1.29
N GLY A 128 -7.83 -6.67 0.29
CA GLY A 128 -8.02 -6.34 -1.13
C GLY A 128 -7.22 -5.14 -1.63
N ALA A 129 -7.79 -4.38 -2.56
CA ALA A 129 -7.11 -3.31 -3.29
C ALA A 129 -6.58 -2.16 -2.42
N GLY A 130 -7.19 -1.95 -1.24
CA GLY A 130 -6.68 -1.01 -0.23
C GLY A 130 -6.88 0.47 -0.54
N ALA A 131 -7.84 0.82 -1.41
CA ALA A 131 -8.26 2.22 -1.60
C ALA A 131 -8.93 2.76 -0.33
N LYS A 132 -8.62 3.99 0.03
CA LYS A 132 -9.10 4.62 1.27
C LYS A 132 -10.54 5.09 1.12
N ALA A 133 -11.37 4.78 2.12
CA ALA A 133 -12.72 5.30 2.22
C ALA A 133 -12.68 6.83 2.36
N GLY A 134 -13.56 7.52 1.63
CA GLY A 134 -13.55 8.98 1.53
C GLY A 134 -12.35 9.56 0.76
N GLY A 135 -11.58 8.71 0.06
CA GLY A 135 -10.52 9.10 -0.86
C GLY A 135 -10.95 9.04 -2.33
N PRO A 136 -10.10 9.52 -3.24
CA PRO A 136 -10.47 9.68 -4.65
C PRO A 136 -10.65 8.34 -5.39
N ASN A 137 -10.09 7.24 -4.87
CA ASN A 137 -10.07 5.94 -5.53
C ASN A 137 -11.08 4.93 -5.02
N TYR A 138 -11.84 5.25 -3.98
CA TYR A 138 -12.68 4.24 -3.33
C TYR A 138 -13.69 3.59 -4.29
N LEU A 139 -14.20 4.36 -5.25
CA LEU A 139 -15.18 3.87 -6.22
C LEU A 139 -14.55 3.10 -7.39
N PHE A 140 -13.23 3.20 -7.60
CA PHE A 140 -12.57 2.57 -8.76
C PHE A 140 -12.64 1.05 -8.73
N GLY A 141 -12.70 0.46 -7.53
CA GLY A 141 -12.85 -0.98 -7.34
C GLY A 141 -14.31 -1.48 -7.41
N LEU A 142 -15.29 -0.59 -7.56
CA LEU A 142 -16.72 -0.94 -7.59
C LEU A 142 -17.28 -1.08 -9.02
N GLY A 143 -16.42 -1.41 -9.99
CA GLY A 143 -16.78 -1.57 -11.38
C GLY A 143 -15.62 -2.10 -12.23
N SER A 144 -15.74 -1.96 -13.54
CA SER A 144 -14.69 -2.28 -14.51
C SER A 144 -14.34 -1.06 -15.35
N TRP A 145 -13.14 -1.09 -15.92
CA TRP A 145 -12.60 -0.02 -16.75
C TRP A 145 -12.29 -0.56 -18.15
N VAL A 146 -12.54 0.27 -19.14
CA VAL A 146 -12.18 0.04 -20.55
C VAL A 146 -11.57 1.32 -21.10
N ASP A 147 -10.73 1.19 -22.13
CA ASP A 147 -10.18 2.36 -22.79
C ASP A 147 -11.28 3.19 -23.46
N ALA A 148 -11.15 4.51 -23.33
CA ALA A 148 -11.93 5.48 -24.09
C ALA A 148 -11.11 6.00 -25.27
N GLU A 149 -11.79 6.36 -26.36
CA GLU A 149 -11.13 7.06 -27.47
C GLU A 149 -10.50 8.37 -27.00
N THR A 150 -9.25 8.61 -27.38
CA THR A 150 -8.53 9.81 -26.96
C THR A 150 -7.59 10.34 -28.03
N ARG A 151 -7.55 11.68 -28.14
CA ARG A 151 -6.59 12.41 -28.98
C ARG A 151 -5.35 12.87 -28.20
N ALA A 152 -5.32 12.63 -26.89
CA ALA A 152 -4.17 12.99 -26.07
C ALA A 152 -2.93 12.20 -26.51
N ARG A 153 -1.78 12.88 -26.50
CA ARG A 153 -0.48 12.28 -26.87
C ARG A 153 0.34 11.80 -25.67
N GLY A 154 -0.02 12.21 -24.46
CA GLY A 154 0.78 11.95 -23.26
C GLY A 154 2.07 12.78 -23.20
N ALA A 155 2.90 12.53 -22.20
CA ALA A 155 4.18 13.19 -21.97
C ALA A 155 5.34 12.27 -22.39
N ASP A 156 6.55 12.80 -22.49
CA ASP A 156 7.71 11.99 -22.84
C ASP A 156 8.12 11.09 -21.66
N VAL A 157 8.53 9.86 -22.00
CA VAL A 157 8.92 8.84 -21.02
C VAL A 157 10.26 9.21 -20.41
N THR A 158 10.33 9.21 -19.08
CA THR A 158 11.50 9.63 -18.31
C THR A 158 12.21 8.47 -17.61
N VAL A 159 11.48 7.40 -17.29
CA VAL A 159 12.05 6.24 -16.57
C VAL A 159 12.86 5.33 -17.51
N GLU A 160 14.14 5.13 -17.22
CA GLU A 160 15.08 4.35 -18.06
C GLU A 160 14.57 2.94 -18.40
N ARG A 161 14.02 2.21 -17.42
CA ARG A 161 13.45 0.87 -17.64
C ARG A 161 12.26 0.88 -18.61
N VAL A 162 11.44 1.93 -18.55
CA VAL A 162 10.29 2.10 -19.45
C VAL A 162 10.80 2.41 -20.86
N GLN A 163 11.79 3.30 -21.00
CA GLN A 163 12.42 3.61 -22.29
C GLN A 163 13.07 2.38 -22.93
N ALA A 164 13.81 1.59 -22.14
CA ALA A 164 14.46 0.38 -22.60
C ALA A 164 13.44 -0.69 -23.06
N LEU A 165 12.34 -0.89 -22.33
CA LEU A 165 11.30 -1.81 -22.75
C LEU A 165 10.61 -1.35 -24.04
N ILE A 166 10.33 -0.05 -24.18
CA ILE A 166 9.75 0.52 -25.42
C ILE A 166 10.70 0.33 -26.61
N ALA A 167 11.99 0.53 -26.40
CA ALA A 167 13.00 0.38 -27.45
C ALA A 167 13.12 -1.07 -27.96
N ALA A 168 12.84 -2.07 -27.12
CA ALA A 168 12.87 -3.48 -27.47
C ALA A 168 11.59 -3.98 -28.19
N LEU A 169 10.49 -3.22 -28.14
CA LEU A 169 9.20 -3.65 -28.73
C LEU A 169 9.27 -4.08 -30.20
N PRO A 170 10.05 -3.42 -31.09
CA PRO A 170 10.15 -3.85 -32.49
C PRO A 170 10.75 -5.24 -32.70
N ASP A 171 11.48 -5.77 -31.71
CA ASP A 171 12.14 -7.07 -31.81
C ASP A 171 11.23 -8.24 -31.42
N PHE A 172 10.06 -7.96 -30.82
CA PHE A 172 9.11 -8.96 -30.33
C PHE A 172 8.15 -9.40 -31.44
N ASP A 173 8.21 -10.68 -31.82
CA ASP A 173 7.42 -11.26 -32.92
C ASP A 173 5.92 -11.29 -32.58
N THR A 174 5.59 -11.41 -31.30
CA THR A 174 4.22 -11.49 -30.79
C THR A 174 3.55 -10.13 -30.58
N VAL A 175 4.27 -9.01 -30.78
CA VAL A 175 3.75 -7.65 -30.59
C VAL A 175 3.59 -6.97 -31.95
N THR A 176 2.33 -6.79 -32.37
CA THR A 176 2.00 -6.14 -33.65
C THR A 176 2.40 -4.66 -33.65
N VAL A 177 2.59 -4.07 -34.83
CA VAL A 177 2.90 -2.63 -34.99
C VAL A 177 1.86 -1.74 -34.29
N SER A 178 0.57 -2.10 -34.36
CA SER A 178 -0.47 -1.38 -33.63
C SER A 178 -0.34 -1.55 -32.11
N GLY A 179 0.02 -2.75 -31.63
CA GLY A 179 0.36 -3.00 -30.23
C GLY A 179 1.55 -2.17 -29.73
N GLN A 180 2.61 -2.05 -30.54
CA GLN A 180 3.77 -1.21 -30.22
C GLN A 180 3.37 0.27 -30.05
N ALA A 181 2.56 0.79 -30.98
CA ALA A 181 2.03 2.16 -30.91
C ALA A 181 1.11 2.36 -29.69
N TRP A 182 0.32 1.35 -29.35
CA TRP A 182 -0.56 1.36 -28.17
C TRP A 182 0.23 1.36 -26.86
N LEU A 183 1.26 0.52 -26.73
CA LEU A 183 2.17 0.47 -25.58
C LEU A 183 2.94 1.77 -25.38
N THR A 184 3.49 2.31 -26.47
CA THR A 184 4.21 3.58 -26.46
C THR A 184 3.29 4.70 -25.97
N ARG A 185 2.04 4.75 -26.45
CA ARG A 185 1.05 5.73 -25.99
C ARG A 185 0.71 5.56 -24.52
N ALA A 186 0.52 4.32 -24.07
CA ALA A 186 0.19 4.04 -22.68
C ALA A 186 1.30 4.48 -21.70
N ALA A 187 2.56 4.22 -22.03
CA ALA A 187 3.70 4.71 -21.25
C ALA A 187 3.73 6.26 -21.16
N ARG A 188 3.39 6.95 -22.26
CA ARG A 188 3.26 8.42 -22.26
C ARG A 188 2.10 8.92 -21.39
N PHE A 189 1.02 8.15 -21.28
CA PHE A 189 -0.09 8.45 -20.36
C PHE A 189 0.26 8.18 -18.90
N ASP A 190 1.11 7.19 -18.64
CA ASP A 190 1.62 6.93 -17.30
C ASP A 190 2.40 8.12 -16.77
N GLU A 191 3.23 8.77 -17.60
CA GLU A 191 3.96 9.99 -17.22
C GLU A 191 3.04 11.15 -16.86
N VAL A 192 2.01 11.41 -17.67
CA VAL A 192 1.01 12.44 -17.37
C VAL A 192 0.32 12.13 -16.05
N THR A 193 -0.06 10.87 -15.82
CA THR A 193 -0.73 10.45 -14.59
C THR A 193 0.21 10.55 -13.39
N TRP A 194 1.49 10.23 -13.55
CA TRP A 194 2.46 10.34 -12.48
C TRP A 194 2.62 11.78 -12.03
N HIS A 195 2.89 12.70 -12.96
CA HIS A 195 3.02 14.12 -12.66
C HIS A 195 1.75 14.72 -12.07
N ASN A 196 0.58 14.30 -12.57
CA ASN A 196 -0.70 14.88 -12.19
C ASN A 196 -1.45 14.11 -11.10
N GLU A 197 -0.92 13.03 -10.54
CA GLU A 197 -1.62 12.29 -9.50
C GLU A 197 -0.67 11.54 -8.56
N PHE A 198 0.06 10.55 -9.09
CA PHE A 198 0.72 9.56 -8.22
C PHE A 198 2.08 10.00 -7.66
N GLY A 199 2.82 10.82 -8.40
CA GLY A 199 4.10 11.38 -7.95
C GLY A 199 3.94 12.56 -7.00
N ALA A 200 2.77 13.20 -6.97
CA ALA A 200 2.52 14.40 -6.19
C ALA A 200 1.95 14.09 -4.79
N ALA A 201 2.45 14.80 -3.78
CA ALA A 201 1.80 14.91 -2.48
C ALA A 201 0.96 16.20 -2.47
N ARG A 202 -0.34 16.10 -2.13
CA ARG A 202 -1.29 17.22 -2.25
C ARG A 202 -1.97 17.50 -0.93
N ASP A 203 -1.95 18.76 -0.49
CA ASP A 203 -2.92 19.18 0.53
C ASP A 203 -4.30 19.25 -0.10
N VAL A 204 -5.14 18.26 0.21
CA VAL A 204 -6.47 18.09 -0.39
C VAL A 204 -7.54 18.95 0.30
N SER A 205 -7.19 19.65 1.38
CA SER A 205 -8.12 20.45 2.18
C SER A 205 -7.80 21.94 2.19
N ASN A 206 -6.51 22.28 2.17
CA ASN A 206 -5.97 23.64 2.22
C ASN A 206 -6.62 24.53 3.31
N VAL A 207 -6.79 24.00 4.53
CA VAL A 207 -7.50 24.70 5.63
C VAL A 207 -6.61 25.66 6.43
N GLY A 208 -5.32 25.75 6.12
CA GLY A 208 -4.35 26.69 6.70
C GLY A 208 -3.87 26.33 8.11
N VAL A 209 -4.77 25.96 9.02
CA VAL A 209 -4.45 25.56 10.40
C VAL A 209 -3.93 24.12 10.51
N GLU A 210 -4.10 23.34 9.44
CA GLU A 210 -3.76 21.93 9.37
C GLU A 210 -3.43 21.58 7.92
N ARG A 211 -2.29 20.94 7.70
CA ARG A 211 -1.90 20.40 6.39
C ARG A 211 -2.43 18.99 6.28
N ASN A 212 -3.28 18.74 5.28
CA ASN A 212 -3.88 17.42 5.05
C ASN A 212 -3.44 16.86 3.72
N VAL A 213 -2.29 16.20 3.75
CA VAL A 213 -1.62 15.71 2.57
C VAL A 213 -2.12 14.31 2.22
N PHE A 214 -2.61 14.15 1.00
CA PHE A 214 -2.83 12.86 0.39
C PHE A 214 -1.69 12.55 -0.57
N ARG A 215 -1.11 11.36 -0.46
CA ARG A 215 0.01 10.91 -1.29
C ARG A 215 -0.09 9.42 -1.59
N TYR A 216 0.71 8.98 -2.55
CA TYR A 216 0.93 7.58 -2.85
C TYR A 216 2.33 7.19 -2.41
N ARG A 217 2.49 5.95 -1.94
CA ARG A 217 3.79 5.33 -1.68
C ARG A 217 3.91 4.09 -2.56
N ARG A 218 5.14 3.72 -2.91
CA ARG A 218 5.39 2.46 -3.58
C ARG A 218 4.83 1.31 -2.73
N PHE A 219 4.25 0.32 -3.38
CA PHE A 219 4.02 -0.96 -2.71
C PHE A 219 5.39 -1.56 -2.33
N PRO A 220 5.60 -1.94 -1.06
CA PRO A 220 6.95 -2.27 -0.57
C PRO A 220 7.44 -3.61 -1.14
N GLU A 221 6.52 -4.55 -1.25
CA GLU A 221 6.72 -5.90 -1.71
C GLU A 221 6.59 -6.02 -3.23
N PRO A 222 7.40 -6.86 -3.91
CA PRO A 222 7.17 -7.18 -5.31
C PRO A 222 5.75 -7.66 -5.57
N VAL A 223 5.06 -6.99 -6.50
CA VAL A 223 3.77 -7.42 -7.04
C VAL A 223 4.02 -8.58 -7.99
N ILE A 224 3.22 -9.64 -7.88
CA ILE A 224 3.29 -10.76 -8.81
C ILE A 224 2.46 -10.41 -10.04
N VAL A 225 3.04 -10.43 -11.22
CA VAL A 225 2.33 -10.28 -12.49
C VAL A 225 2.20 -11.65 -13.13
N ARG A 226 0.98 -12.14 -13.31
CA ARG A 226 0.71 -13.44 -13.95
C ARG A 226 0.30 -13.23 -15.41
N PHE A 227 1.09 -13.75 -16.33
CA PHE A 227 0.73 -13.90 -17.75
C PHE A 227 0.13 -15.30 -17.97
N SER A 228 -1.20 -15.35 -18.15
CA SER A 228 -1.95 -16.61 -18.21
C SER A 228 -2.05 -17.16 -19.63
N ASP A 229 -2.50 -18.41 -19.75
CA ASP A 229 -2.85 -18.99 -21.06
C ASP A 229 -3.89 -18.11 -21.80
N GLY A 230 -3.59 -17.76 -23.06
CA GLY A 230 -4.46 -16.93 -23.92
C GLY A 230 -4.49 -15.43 -23.60
N ALA A 231 -3.65 -14.95 -22.68
CA ALA A 231 -3.47 -13.51 -22.41
C ALA A 231 -2.72 -12.79 -23.54
N GLU A 232 -3.07 -11.55 -23.89
CA GLU A 232 -2.34 -10.85 -24.96
C GLU A 232 -0.95 -10.37 -24.50
N PRO A 233 0.16 -10.65 -25.23
CA PRO A 233 1.50 -10.18 -24.87
C PRO A 233 1.58 -8.64 -24.77
N THR A 234 0.80 -7.94 -25.60
CA THR A 234 0.68 -6.47 -25.54
C THR A 234 0.10 -6.02 -24.20
N GLU A 235 -0.94 -6.67 -23.69
CA GLU A 235 -1.53 -6.34 -22.39
C GLU A 235 -0.56 -6.64 -21.23
N PHE A 236 0.16 -7.75 -21.31
CA PHE A 236 1.18 -8.11 -20.33
C PHE A 236 2.30 -7.06 -20.24
N LEU A 237 2.85 -6.66 -21.38
CA LEU A 237 3.89 -5.62 -21.43
C LEU A 237 3.37 -4.27 -20.90
N ARG A 238 2.10 -3.95 -21.12
CA ARG A 238 1.47 -2.74 -20.58
C ARG A 238 1.47 -2.69 -19.06
N VAL A 239 1.18 -3.82 -18.41
CA VAL A 239 1.25 -3.94 -16.94
C VAL A 239 2.68 -3.70 -16.45
N LEU A 240 3.68 -4.22 -17.16
CA LEU A 240 5.08 -4.02 -16.78
C LEU A 240 5.53 -2.57 -16.95
N LEU A 241 5.07 -1.86 -17.99
CA LEU A 241 5.32 -0.42 -18.15
C LEU A 241 4.77 0.38 -16.95
N ALA A 242 3.55 0.07 -16.48
CA ALA A 242 2.96 0.69 -15.28
C ALA A 242 3.77 0.35 -14.02
N ALA A 243 4.20 -0.89 -13.86
CA ALA A 243 5.02 -1.33 -12.73
C ALA A 243 6.33 -0.54 -12.65
N PHE A 244 7.05 -0.46 -13.77
CA PHE A 244 8.31 0.27 -13.88
C PHE A 244 8.11 1.76 -13.65
N ARG A 245 7.06 2.37 -14.21
CA ARG A 245 6.77 3.79 -13.96
C ARG A 245 6.50 4.06 -12.48
N ALA A 246 5.80 3.14 -11.81
CA ALA A 246 5.55 3.21 -10.38
C ALA A 246 6.77 2.86 -9.50
N GLY A 247 7.95 2.65 -10.09
CA GLY A 247 9.19 2.34 -9.37
C GLY A 247 9.26 0.91 -8.82
N ASN A 248 8.42 0.00 -9.31
CA ASN A 248 8.36 -1.39 -8.88
C ASN A 248 9.06 -2.32 -9.89
N ILE A 249 9.70 -3.36 -9.36
CA ILE A 249 10.20 -4.50 -10.14
C ILE A 249 9.31 -5.69 -9.75
N PRO A 250 8.39 -6.12 -10.63
CA PRO A 250 7.49 -7.22 -10.31
C PRO A 250 8.20 -8.58 -10.36
N LEU A 251 7.59 -9.57 -9.72
CA LEU A 251 7.88 -10.98 -10.00
C LEU A 251 6.93 -11.43 -11.11
N VAL A 252 7.44 -12.06 -12.16
CA VAL A 252 6.61 -12.54 -13.26
C VAL A 252 6.47 -14.06 -13.16
N SER A 253 5.22 -14.53 -13.17
CA SER A 253 4.89 -15.91 -13.54
C SER A 253 4.25 -15.86 -14.91
N ALA A 254 4.74 -16.65 -15.86
CA ALA A 254 4.26 -16.61 -17.24
C ALA A 254 4.02 -18.01 -17.78
N SER A 255 3.00 -18.15 -18.63
CA SER A 255 2.82 -19.37 -19.40
C SER A 255 3.95 -19.57 -20.43
N ALA A 256 4.20 -20.82 -20.80
CA ALA A 256 5.28 -21.25 -21.69
C ALA A 256 5.18 -20.71 -23.12
N TRP A 257 4.04 -20.14 -23.51
CA TRP A 257 3.88 -19.52 -24.82
C TRP A 257 4.36 -18.06 -24.87
N LEU A 258 4.77 -17.47 -23.75
CA LEU A 258 5.43 -16.17 -23.76
C LEU A 258 6.73 -16.26 -24.58
N GLU A 259 6.89 -15.33 -25.51
CA GLU A 259 8.04 -15.31 -26.41
C GLU A 259 9.38 -15.19 -25.67
N ASN A 260 10.36 -16.04 -26.02
CA ASN A 260 11.69 -16.06 -25.38
C ASN A 260 12.42 -14.71 -25.45
N LYS A 261 12.20 -13.92 -26.53
CA LYS A 261 12.79 -12.58 -26.65
C LYS A 261 12.29 -11.65 -25.55
N ILE A 262 10.98 -11.70 -25.24
CA ILE A 262 10.40 -10.94 -24.12
C ILE A 262 11.03 -11.39 -22.80
N VAL A 263 11.10 -12.70 -22.53
CA VAL A 263 11.71 -13.24 -21.31
C VAL A 263 13.14 -12.74 -21.13
N ARG A 264 13.95 -12.77 -22.20
CA ARG A 264 15.32 -12.28 -22.19
C ARG A 264 15.40 -10.79 -21.90
N SER A 265 14.64 -9.95 -22.62
CA SER A 265 14.61 -8.50 -22.40
C SER A 265 14.18 -8.15 -20.98
N LEU A 266 13.22 -8.89 -20.40
CA LEU A 266 12.82 -8.72 -19.01
C LEU A 266 13.94 -9.08 -18.02
N GLY A 267 14.70 -10.15 -18.31
CA GLY A 267 15.89 -10.51 -17.51
C GLY A 267 16.98 -9.44 -17.54
N GLU A 268 17.22 -8.82 -18.71
CA GLU A 268 18.15 -7.68 -18.86
C GLU A 268 17.66 -6.44 -18.08
N LEU A 269 16.33 -6.30 -17.94
CA LEU A 269 15.68 -5.34 -17.06
C LEU A 269 15.52 -5.85 -15.61
N GLY A 270 16.26 -6.88 -15.19
CA GLY A 270 16.26 -7.37 -13.80
C GLY A 270 14.91 -7.88 -13.29
N VAL A 271 13.98 -8.24 -14.17
CA VAL A 271 12.71 -8.89 -13.82
C VAL A 271 12.92 -10.40 -13.82
N SER A 272 12.59 -11.04 -12.69
CA SER A 272 12.58 -12.49 -12.60
C SER A 272 11.31 -13.04 -13.26
N VAL A 273 11.49 -13.90 -14.27
CA VAL A 273 10.40 -14.56 -14.99
C VAL A 273 10.45 -16.05 -14.72
N GLU A 274 9.39 -16.59 -14.14
CA GLU A 274 9.21 -18.02 -13.94
C GLU A 274 8.20 -18.55 -14.97
N ILE A 275 8.61 -19.52 -15.78
CA ILE A 275 7.73 -20.17 -16.75
C ILE A 275 6.98 -21.31 -16.06
N GLN A 276 5.65 -21.22 -16.02
CA GLN A 276 4.78 -22.18 -15.35
C GLN A 276 3.49 -22.39 -16.13
N THR A 277 3.07 -23.64 -16.28
CA THR A 277 1.73 -23.99 -16.71
C THR A 277 0.67 -23.47 -15.73
N GLU A 278 -0.57 -23.35 -16.18
CA GLU A 278 -1.69 -22.97 -15.31
C GLU A 278 -1.86 -23.92 -14.11
N HIS A 279 -1.52 -25.20 -14.27
CA HIS A 279 -1.57 -26.16 -13.18
C HIS A 279 -0.45 -25.95 -12.16
N GLU A 280 0.80 -25.85 -12.61
CA GLU A 280 1.96 -25.59 -11.75
C GLU A 280 1.81 -24.28 -10.99
N TRP A 281 1.32 -23.23 -11.64
CA TRP A 281 1.03 -21.94 -11.01
C TRP A 281 0.04 -22.08 -9.85
N ARG A 282 -1.06 -22.82 -10.03
CA ARG A 282 -2.04 -23.04 -8.96
C ARG A 282 -1.49 -23.87 -7.82
N GLU A 283 -0.70 -24.90 -8.11
CA GLU A 283 -0.04 -25.69 -7.07
C GLU A 283 0.97 -24.86 -6.29
N ASP A 284 1.75 -24.01 -6.97
CA ASP A 284 2.71 -23.12 -6.34
C ASP A 284 2.04 -22.12 -5.39
N LEU A 285 0.94 -21.51 -5.84
CA LEU A 285 0.11 -20.64 -5.01
C LEU A 285 -0.37 -21.32 -3.72
N GLY A 286 -0.76 -22.60 -3.79
CA GLY A 286 -1.18 -23.38 -2.63
C GLY A 286 -0.02 -23.72 -1.68
N ARG A 287 1.20 -23.90 -2.19
CA ARG A 287 2.39 -24.21 -1.38
C ARG A 287 2.99 -22.98 -0.70
N ARG A 288 2.85 -21.78 -1.29
CA ARG A 288 3.52 -20.53 -0.86
C ARG A 288 2.73 -19.70 0.14
N GLU A 289 2.03 -20.35 1.07
CA GLU A 289 1.07 -19.67 1.95
C GLU A 289 1.68 -18.51 2.76
N LYS A 290 2.90 -18.66 3.32
CA LYS A 290 3.52 -17.58 4.08
C LYS A 290 4.02 -16.44 3.21
N GLU A 291 4.54 -16.75 2.02
CA GLU A 291 5.15 -15.78 1.10
C GLU A 291 4.11 -14.89 0.43
N LEU A 292 2.89 -15.40 0.26
CA LEU A 292 1.76 -14.68 -0.32
C LEU A 292 1.03 -13.74 0.66
N SER A 293 1.34 -13.80 1.95
CA SER A 293 0.67 -12.96 2.94
C SER A 293 0.96 -11.48 2.69
N GLY A 294 -0.10 -10.67 2.55
CA GLY A 294 0.01 -9.25 2.25
C GLY A 294 0.48 -8.93 0.83
N ARG A 295 0.56 -9.91 -0.10
CA ARG A 295 1.00 -9.69 -1.49
C ARG A 295 -0.15 -9.19 -2.37
N ARG A 296 0.24 -8.78 -3.59
CA ARG A 296 -0.67 -8.43 -4.69
C ARG A 296 -0.34 -9.26 -5.91
N ILE A 297 -1.38 -9.72 -6.60
CA ILE A 297 -1.29 -10.34 -7.92
C ILE A 297 -1.98 -9.44 -8.92
N ARG A 298 -1.28 -9.00 -9.96
CA ARG A 298 -1.88 -8.43 -11.16
C ARG A 298 -2.00 -9.53 -12.21
N LEU A 299 -3.23 -9.99 -12.40
CA LEU A 299 -3.55 -11.08 -13.31
C LEU A 299 -3.82 -10.52 -14.72
N VAL A 300 -3.14 -11.07 -15.72
CA VAL A 300 -3.37 -10.78 -17.14
C VAL A 300 -3.91 -12.06 -17.79
N GLY A 301 -5.13 -11.98 -18.33
CA GLY A 301 -5.91 -13.16 -18.74
C GLY A 301 -6.32 -14.05 -17.56
N GLY A 302 -6.61 -15.33 -17.82
CA GLY A 302 -6.87 -16.32 -16.77
C GLY A 302 -8.15 -16.09 -15.95
N SER A 303 -8.28 -16.80 -14.83
CA SER A 303 -9.49 -16.79 -13.98
C SER A 303 -9.16 -16.40 -12.53
N PRO A 304 -9.70 -15.26 -12.01
CA PRO A 304 -9.52 -14.91 -10.60
C PRO A 304 -10.17 -15.94 -9.66
N ALA A 305 -11.25 -16.61 -10.09
CA ALA A 305 -11.88 -17.67 -9.31
C ALA A 305 -10.94 -18.88 -9.12
N ALA A 306 -10.14 -19.22 -10.12
CA ALA A 306 -9.17 -20.30 -10.02
C ALA A 306 -8.05 -19.98 -9.02
N ILE A 307 -7.57 -18.73 -8.99
CA ILE A 307 -6.61 -18.26 -7.98
C ILE A 307 -7.24 -18.33 -6.59
N MET A 308 -8.47 -17.83 -6.44
CA MET A 308 -9.19 -17.86 -5.17
C MET A 308 -9.34 -19.29 -4.63
N MET A 309 -9.67 -20.27 -5.49
CA MET A 309 -9.71 -21.68 -5.09
C MET A 309 -8.34 -22.22 -4.68
N ALA A 310 -7.29 -21.92 -5.47
CA ALA A 310 -5.93 -22.39 -5.19
C ALA A 310 -5.36 -21.83 -3.88
N THR A 311 -5.73 -20.62 -3.50
CA THR A 311 -5.27 -19.95 -2.27
C THR A 311 -6.24 -20.08 -1.10
N GLY A 312 -7.26 -20.94 -1.20
CA GLY A 312 -8.25 -21.13 -0.14
C GLY A 312 -9.09 -19.89 0.21
N GLY A 313 -9.22 -18.94 -0.73
CA GLY A 313 -10.00 -17.72 -0.54
C GLY A 313 -9.43 -16.75 0.51
N ARG A 314 -8.12 -16.81 0.77
CA ARG A 314 -7.47 -15.98 1.78
C ARG A 314 -7.69 -14.47 1.56
N PRO A 315 -8.01 -13.70 2.61
CA PRO A 315 -8.33 -12.27 2.49
C PRO A 315 -7.10 -11.35 2.42
N ASP A 316 -5.92 -11.84 2.80
CA ASP A 316 -4.67 -11.07 2.85
C ASP A 316 -3.88 -11.08 1.53
N LEU A 317 -4.45 -11.63 0.45
CA LEU A 317 -3.90 -11.61 -0.90
C LEU A 317 -4.85 -10.83 -1.82
N ALA A 318 -4.37 -9.71 -2.38
CA ALA A 318 -5.19 -8.92 -3.29
C ALA A 318 -4.98 -9.35 -4.76
N ILE A 319 -6.07 -9.72 -5.43
CA ILE A 319 -6.08 -10.11 -6.84
C ILE A 319 -6.64 -8.97 -7.67
N TRP A 320 -5.80 -8.39 -8.53
CA TRP A 320 -6.17 -7.37 -9.51
C TRP A 320 -6.37 -8.05 -10.86
N SER A 321 -7.62 -8.32 -11.22
CA SER A 321 -8.00 -9.05 -12.45
C SER A 321 -8.87 -8.23 -13.40
N GLY A 322 -8.87 -6.90 -13.26
CA GLY A 322 -9.58 -6.02 -14.19
C GLY A 322 -8.96 -6.06 -15.60
N PRO A 323 -9.70 -5.64 -16.64
CA PRO A 323 -9.14 -5.47 -17.97
C PRO A 323 -7.86 -4.61 -17.94
N VAL A 324 -6.92 -4.91 -18.83
CA VAL A 324 -5.73 -4.06 -18.99
C VAL A 324 -6.11 -2.86 -19.84
N VAL A 325 -5.73 -1.65 -19.40
CA VAL A 325 -6.10 -0.40 -20.08
C VAL A 325 -4.90 0.51 -20.31
N THR A 326 -4.97 1.43 -21.28
CA THR A 326 -3.94 2.46 -21.48
C THR A 326 -3.85 3.46 -20.33
N ALA A 327 -4.95 3.68 -19.60
CA ALA A 327 -5.03 4.70 -18.56
C ALA A 327 -4.14 4.35 -17.36
N GLY A 328 -3.03 5.06 -17.19
CA GLY A 328 -2.14 4.92 -16.03
C GLY A 328 -2.86 5.10 -14.69
N ARG A 329 -3.93 5.90 -14.69
CA ARG A 329 -4.79 6.15 -13.52
C ARG A 329 -5.41 4.88 -12.92
N ILE A 330 -5.50 3.82 -13.72
CA ILE A 330 -5.94 2.48 -13.31
C ILE A 330 -4.75 1.56 -13.15
N GLU A 331 -3.90 1.47 -14.18
CA GLU A 331 -2.91 0.39 -14.29
C GLU A 331 -1.74 0.53 -13.31
N MET A 332 -1.47 1.72 -12.75
CA MET A 332 -0.46 1.90 -11.70
C MET A 332 -0.96 1.60 -10.28
N LEU A 333 -2.27 1.53 -10.03
CA LEU A 333 -2.84 1.31 -8.69
C LEU A 333 -2.37 0.01 -8.00
N PRO A 334 -2.22 -1.14 -8.70
CA PRO A 334 -1.68 -2.36 -8.08
C PRO A 334 -0.30 -2.18 -7.46
N PHE A 335 0.48 -1.20 -7.93
CA PHE A 335 1.87 -0.97 -7.57
C PHE A 335 2.06 0.16 -6.54
N LEU A 336 0.96 0.78 -6.11
CA LEU A 336 0.94 1.92 -5.21
C LEU A 336 0.05 1.67 -3.99
N ARG A 337 0.38 2.30 -2.87
CA ARG A 337 -0.45 2.31 -1.65
C ARG A 337 -0.72 3.75 -1.24
N GLU A 338 -1.97 4.06 -0.94
CA GLU A 338 -2.38 5.40 -0.56
C GLU A 338 -1.98 5.71 0.88
N GLN A 339 -1.66 6.97 1.17
CA GLN A 339 -1.37 7.45 2.51
C GLN A 339 -1.97 8.84 2.73
N ALA A 340 -2.60 9.03 3.89
CA ALA A 340 -3.05 10.33 4.36
C ALA A 340 -2.13 10.78 5.49
N VAL A 341 -1.63 12.01 5.41
CA VAL A 341 -0.76 12.63 6.42
C VAL A 341 -1.42 13.91 6.87
N SER A 342 -1.66 14.04 8.17
CA SER A 342 -2.29 15.23 8.75
C SER A 342 -1.40 15.86 9.81
N ILE A 343 -1.04 17.13 9.60
CA ILE A 343 -0.04 17.84 10.40
C ILE A 343 -0.67 19.12 10.91
N THR A 344 -0.64 19.34 12.22
CA THR A 344 -1.00 20.65 12.78
C THR A 344 -0.05 21.73 12.27
N ALA A 345 -0.60 22.75 11.61
CA ALA A 345 0.15 23.83 10.97
C ALA A 345 0.13 25.14 11.76
N HIS A 346 -0.06 25.05 13.08
CA HIS A 346 -0.02 26.18 13.99
C HIS A 346 0.62 25.81 15.34
N ARG A 347 1.11 26.81 16.06
CA ARG A 347 1.45 26.74 17.47
C ARG A 347 0.52 27.68 18.24
N PHE A 348 -0.43 27.08 18.97
CA PHE A 348 -1.46 27.83 19.71
C PHE A 348 -2.20 28.90 18.86
N GLY A 349 -2.56 28.55 17.62
CA GLY A 349 -3.26 29.44 16.68
C GLY A 349 -2.34 30.32 15.82
N THR A 350 -1.05 30.44 16.14
CA THR A 350 -0.08 31.15 15.28
C THR A 350 0.41 30.20 14.18
N PRO A 351 0.39 30.56 12.88
CA PRO A 351 0.90 29.71 11.81
C PRO A 351 2.29 29.16 12.08
N ASN A 352 2.53 27.92 11.68
CA ASN A 352 3.77 27.20 11.95
C ASN A 352 4.30 26.55 10.66
N HIS A 353 5.58 26.82 10.37
CA HIS A 353 6.27 26.43 9.14
C HIS A 353 7.23 25.24 9.30
N LEU A 354 7.20 24.54 10.45
CA LEU A 354 8.11 23.43 10.77
C LEU A 354 8.19 22.31 9.72
N THR A 355 7.18 22.17 8.87
CA THR A 355 7.09 21.06 7.92
C THR A 355 7.09 21.52 6.47
N ASP A 356 7.21 22.82 6.20
CA ASP A 356 7.03 23.38 4.86
C ASP A 356 8.05 22.83 3.85
N ASP A 357 9.27 22.60 4.32
CA ASP A 357 10.38 22.07 3.52
C ASP A 357 10.42 20.52 3.45
N ILE A 358 9.48 19.83 4.10
CA ILE A 358 9.44 18.35 4.07
C ILE A 358 8.83 17.89 2.74
N GLU A 359 9.64 17.24 1.90
CA GLU A 359 9.16 16.60 0.68
C GLU A 359 8.39 15.31 1.02
N MET A 360 7.12 15.24 0.59
CA MET A 360 6.26 14.10 0.90
C MET A 360 5.91 13.23 -0.32
N GLY A 361 6.27 13.65 -1.53
CA GLY A 361 5.97 12.94 -2.78
C GLY A 361 6.82 11.68 -2.99
N LEU A 362 6.54 10.96 -4.08
CA LEU A 362 7.49 9.99 -4.61
C LEU A 362 8.41 10.75 -5.56
N LEU A 363 9.72 10.73 -5.30
CA LEU A 363 10.73 11.28 -6.20
C LEU A 363 10.56 10.64 -7.59
N SER A 364 10.72 11.48 -8.62
CA SER A 364 10.36 11.20 -10.03
C SER A 364 11.06 10.01 -10.65
#